data_AF-A0A7S4KZF5-F1
#
_entry.id   AF-A0A7S4KZF5-F1
#
_cell.length_a   1.000
_cell.length_b   1.000
_cell.length_c   1.000
_cell.angle_alpha   90.00
_cell.angle_beta   90.00
_cell.angle_gamma   90.00
#
_symmetry.space_group_name_H-M   'P 1'
#
loop_
_entity.id
_entity.type
_entity.pdbx_description
1 polymer ?
#
loop_
_entity_poly.entity_id
_entity_poly.type
_entity_poly.pdbx_seq_one_letter_code
_entity_poly.pdbx_strand_id
1 'polypeptide(L)'
;KEKKENTYIMEEPNKQEILVRFTTKLDADLQVTTTPFSVPTRLSRYGLSEIINHLLSLSKPIPFDFLTPNGQFLRTSIVEYLVDAGIEREGVLELEYVIALTKPNKLRDFQQEDWVASVAGFGKGGDDLVIGSALYSGKVQFFDMNQEATEEGERDAVVEFVAHEEALTCVTSLPSSSSSSSSSSTSPNAHLLTASKDYSVKCWGINTNTLHNL
;
A
#
# COMPACT_ATOMS: atom_id res chain seq x y z
N LYS A 1 29.34 8.79 -61.87
CA LYS A 1 28.40 8.17 -60.90
C LYS A 1 28.96 8.42 -59.51
N GLU A 2 28.52 9.51 -58.89
CA GLU A 2 28.89 9.88 -57.51
C GLU A 2 28.39 8.81 -56.53
N LYS A 3 29.31 8.34 -55.68
CA LYS A 3 28.98 7.60 -54.47
C LYS A 3 28.56 8.63 -53.43
N LYS A 4 27.28 8.67 -53.08
CA LYS A 4 26.81 9.38 -51.89
C LYS A 4 27.25 8.57 -50.68
N GLU A 5 28.23 9.09 -49.94
CA GLU A 5 28.52 8.64 -48.59
C GLU A 5 27.35 9.06 -47.70
N ASN A 6 26.55 8.09 -47.26
CA ASN A 6 25.59 8.30 -46.17
C ASN A 6 26.38 8.29 -44.87
N THR A 7 26.71 9.49 -44.40
CA THR A 7 27.25 9.74 -43.07
C THR A 7 26.16 9.36 -42.06
N TYR A 8 26.33 8.24 -41.36
CA TYR A 8 25.55 7.94 -40.17
C TYR A 8 25.99 8.95 -39.09
N ILE A 9 25.16 9.97 -38.88
CA ILE A 9 25.32 10.90 -37.77
C ILE A 9 24.96 10.09 -36.52
N MET A 10 25.98 9.65 -35.79
CA MET A 10 25.83 9.17 -34.42
C MET A 10 25.46 10.37 -33.55
N GLU A 11 24.17 10.70 -33.45
CA GLU A 11 23.70 11.66 -32.45
C GLU A 11 24.04 11.11 -31.06
N GLU A 12 24.75 11.91 -30.28
CA GLU A 12 25.08 11.53 -28.91
C GLU A 12 23.78 11.28 -28.12
N PRO A 13 23.59 10.10 -27.51
CA PRO A 13 22.36 9.76 -26.78
C PRO A 13 22.09 10.65 -25.56
N ASN A 14 23.03 11.55 -25.21
CA ASN A 14 22.95 12.43 -24.06
C ASN A 14 22.23 13.76 -24.31
N LYS A 15 21.79 14.06 -25.54
CA LYS A 15 21.21 15.37 -25.90
C LYS A 15 19.79 15.32 -26.45
N GLN A 16 19.16 14.15 -26.47
CA GLN A 16 17.80 14.01 -26.97
C GLN A 16 16.79 14.43 -25.89
N GLU A 17 15.86 15.29 -26.27
CA GLU A 17 14.78 15.79 -25.44
C GLU A 17 13.42 15.42 -26.05
N ILE A 18 12.39 15.32 -25.20
CA ILE A 18 11.00 15.08 -25.61
C ILE A 18 10.07 15.94 -24.78
N LEU A 19 8.94 16.34 -25.37
CA LEU A 19 7.86 17.01 -24.66
C LEU A 19 7.10 16.02 -23.78
N VAL A 20 7.07 16.30 -22.48
CA VAL A 20 6.29 15.52 -21.51
C VAL A 20 5.17 16.38 -20.93
N ARG A 21 3.99 15.79 -20.79
CA ARG A 21 2.85 16.35 -20.06
C ARG A 21 2.60 15.50 -18.82
N PHE A 22 2.76 16.10 -17.65
CA PHE A 22 2.45 15.44 -16.39
C PHE A 22 0.97 15.60 -16.04
N THR A 23 0.37 14.49 -15.59
CA THR A 23 -1.01 14.42 -15.11
C THR A 23 -1.02 13.65 -13.79
N THR A 24 -2.05 13.84 -12.96
CA THR A 24 -2.20 13.06 -11.74
C THR A 24 -3.66 13.04 -11.28
N LYS A 25 -3.99 12.07 -10.44
CA LYS A 25 -5.27 11.97 -9.69
C LYS A 25 -5.11 12.30 -8.20
N LEU A 26 -3.93 12.78 -7.81
CA LEU A 26 -3.63 13.18 -6.42
C LEU A 26 -4.36 14.48 -6.04
N ASP A 27 -4.35 14.78 -4.75
CA ASP A 27 -4.91 16.00 -4.17
C ASP A 27 -4.33 17.28 -4.79
N ALA A 28 -5.08 18.38 -4.70
CA ALA A 28 -4.79 19.63 -5.41
C ALA A 28 -3.45 20.27 -5.03
N ASP A 29 -2.93 19.99 -3.84
CA ASP A 29 -1.62 20.42 -3.35
C ASP A 29 -0.44 19.69 -4.01
N LEU A 30 -0.68 18.52 -4.59
CA LEU A 30 0.30 17.71 -5.32
C LEU A 30 0.14 17.80 -6.84
N GLN A 31 -0.63 18.75 -7.36
CA GLN A 31 -0.84 18.94 -8.79
C GLN A 31 0.11 19.97 -9.37
N VAL A 32 0.85 19.58 -10.42
CA VAL A 32 1.66 20.49 -11.25
C VAL A 32 0.86 21.00 -12.44
N THR A 33 1.32 22.08 -13.08
CA THR A 33 0.69 22.59 -14.31
C THR A 33 0.80 21.54 -15.43
N THR A 34 -0.31 21.31 -16.13
CA THR A 34 -0.39 20.32 -17.24
C THR A 34 0.21 20.82 -18.55
N THR A 35 0.92 21.94 -18.51
CA THR A 35 1.65 22.51 -19.64
C THR A 35 2.78 21.59 -20.06
N PRO A 36 2.81 21.10 -21.31
CA PRO A 36 3.91 20.28 -21.79
C PRO A 36 5.24 21.02 -21.71
N PHE A 37 6.31 20.33 -21.30
CA PHE A 37 7.66 20.90 -21.33
C PHE A 37 8.71 19.86 -21.68
N SER A 38 9.87 20.37 -22.14
CA SER A 38 10.97 19.54 -22.66
C SER A 38 11.75 18.90 -21.52
N VAL A 39 11.96 17.57 -21.62
CA VAL A 39 12.81 16.83 -20.69
C VAL A 39 13.79 15.93 -21.44
N PRO A 40 15.01 15.70 -20.92
CA PRO A 40 15.94 14.74 -21.52
C PRO A 40 15.37 13.32 -21.52
N THR A 41 15.45 12.62 -22.66
CA THR A 41 14.91 11.26 -22.82
C THR A 41 15.67 10.20 -22.01
N ARG A 42 16.89 10.51 -21.57
CA ARG A 42 17.68 9.66 -20.66
C ARG A 42 17.10 9.60 -19.24
N LEU A 43 16.17 10.49 -18.89
CA LEU A 43 15.57 10.49 -17.56
C LEU A 43 14.76 9.21 -17.35
N SER A 44 14.93 8.66 -16.15
CA SER A 44 14.13 7.58 -15.62
C SER A 44 13.29 8.10 -14.45
N ARG A 45 12.53 7.20 -13.83
CA ARG A 45 11.69 7.46 -12.67
C ARG A 45 12.30 8.38 -11.61
N TYR A 46 13.58 8.20 -11.24
CA TYR A 46 14.24 9.05 -10.24
C TYR A 46 14.32 10.52 -10.67
N GLY A 47 14.86 10.78 -11.87
CA GLY A 47 15.00 12.16 -12.36
C GLY A 47 13.67 12.84 -12.66
N LEU A 48 12.69 12.08 -13.15
CA LEU A 48 11.32 12.60 -13.32
C LEU A 48 10.68 12.94 -11.96
N SER A 49 10.92 12.14 -10.93
CA SER A 49 10.46 12.44 -9.56
C SER A 49 11.11 13.72 -9.03
N GLU A 50 12.40 13.96 -9.29
CA GLU A 50 13.06 15.22 -8.91
C GLU A 50 12.42 16.43 -9.58
N ILE A 51 12.08 16.32 -10.87
CA ILE A 51 11.38 17.37 -11.60
C ILE A 51 10.03 17.69 -10.95
N ILE A 52 9.22 16.68 -10.63
CA ILE A 52 7.92 16.90 -9.96
C ILE A 52 8.11 17.57 -8.60
N ASN A 53 9.06 17.12 -7.79
CA ASN A 53 9.34 17.74 -6.49
C ASN A 53 9.78 19.20 -6.61
N HIS A 54 10.58 19.53 -7.63
CA HIS A 54 10.99 20.89 -7.91
C HIS A 54 9.80 21.76 -8.34
N LEU A 55 8.93 21.26 -9.22
CA LEU A 55 7.72 21.96 -9.66
C LEU A 55 6.75 22.23 -8.51
N LEU A 56 6.61 21.29 -7.58
CA LEU A 56 5.76 21.42 -6.40
C LEU A 56 6.41 22.27 -5.28
N SER A 57 7.71 22.60 -5.38
CA SER A 57 8.44 23.35 -4.35
C SER A 57 8.30 22.76 -2.94
N LEU A 58 8.26 21.43 -2.83
CA LEU A 58 8.06 20.74 -1.55
C LEU A 58 9.30 20.87 -0.65
N SER A 59 9.08 21.13 0.64
CA SER A 59 10.17 21.19 1.63
C SER A 59 10.82 19.83 1.88
N LYS A 60 10.04 18.75 1.76
CA LYS A 60 10.50 17.37 1.87
C LYS A 60 10.19 16.63 0.56
N PRO A 61 11.19 16.08 -0.13
CA PRO A 61 10.97 15.33 -1.36
C PRO A 61 10.08 14.11 -1.14
N ILE A 62 9.09 13.93 -2.01
CA ILE A 62 8.20 12.77 -2.08
C ILE A 62 8.62 11.92 -3.29
N PRO A 63 8.86 10.62 -3.14
CA PRO A 63 9.14 9.77 -4.29
C PRO A 63 7.85 9.55 -5.10
N PHE A 64 7.95 9.73 -6.42
CA PHE A 64 6.86 9.49 -7.37
C PHE A 64 7.19 8.33 -8.33
N ASP A 65 6.15 7.60 -8.72
CA ASP A 65 6.16 6.66 -9.83
C ASP A 65 5.35 7.22 -11.00
N PHE A 66 5.65 6.78 -12.22
CA PHE A 66 5.05 7.30 -13.45
C PHE A 66 4.38 6.19 -14.23
N LEU A 67 3.14 6.43 -14.62
CA LEU A 67 2.31 5.59 -15.47
C LEU A 67 2.33 6.16 -16.89
N THR A 68 2.57 5.29 -17.86
CA THR A 68 2.50 5.59 -19.28
C THR A 68 1.05 5.58 -19.77
N PRO A 69 0.75 6.08 -20.99
CA PRO A 69 -0.64 6.19 -21.48
C PRO A 69 -1.40 4.85 -21.56
N ASN A 70 -0.67 3.73 -21.63
CA ASN A 70 -1.22 2.38 -21.60
C ASN A 70 -1.45 1.83 -20.17
N GLY A 71 -1.26 2.65 -19.13
CA GLY A 71 -1.46 2.29 -17.72
C GLY A 71 -0.32 1.46 -17.11
N GLN A 72 0.84 1.37 -17.76
CA GLN A 72 2.00 0.62 -17.24
C GLN A 72 2.96 1.54 -16.49
N PHE A 73 3.68 1.01 -15.51
CA PHE A 73 4.72 1.77 -14.83
C PHE A 73 5.95 1.93 -15.71
N LEU A 74 6.47 3.16 -15.81
CA LEU A 74 7.76 3.45 -16.41
C LEU A 74 8.89 2.89 -15.51
N ARG A 75 9.47 1.76 -15.92
CA ARG A 75 10.57 1.09 -15.21
C ARG A 75 11.95 1.36 -15.80
N THR A 76 11.99 1.96 -16.98
CA THR A 76 13.19 2.22 -17.78
C THR A 76 13.39 3.73 -17.93
N SER A 77 14.37 4.14 -18.75
CA SER A 77 14.44 5.51 -19.24
C SER A 77 13.35 5.80 -20.27
N ILE A 78 13.01 7.08 -20.48
CA ILE A 78 12.02 7.46 -21.51
C ILE A 78 12.47 6.98 -22.90
N VAL A 79 13.77 7.07 -23.23
CA VAL A 79 14.29 6.62 -24.53
C VAL A 79 14.07 5.13 -24.75
N GLU A 80 14.33 4.28 -23.75
CA GLU A 80 14.10 2.83 -23.85
C GLU A 80 12.60 2.54 -24.00
N TYR A 81 11.76 3.19 -23.18
CA TYR A 81 10.31 3.04 -23.29
C TYR A 81 9.76 3.41 -24.67
N LEU A 82 10.24 4.52 -25.27
CA LEU A 82 9.80 4.93 -26.60
C LEU A 82 10.19 3.93 -27.69
N VAL A 83 11.39 3.36 -27.59
CA VAL A 83 11.87 2.32 -28.51
C VAL A 83 11.04 1.05 -28.38
N ASP A 84 10.80 0.59 -27.16
CA ASP A 84 10.03 -0.63 -26.88
C ASP A 84 8.56 -0.50 -27.29
N ALA A 85 7.98 0.68 -27.09
CA ALA A 85 6.60 0.97 -27.47
C ALA A 85 6.43 1.30 -28.97
N GLY A 86 7.53 1.46 -29.72
CA GLY A 86 7.49 1.88 -31.12
C GLY A 86 6.90 3.28 -31.33
N ILE A 87 7.06 4.16 -30.34
CA ILE A 87 6.48 5.52 -30.35
C ILE A 87 7.49 6.49 -30.99
N GLU A 88 7.01 7.29 -31.94
CA GLU A 88 7.81 8.34 -32.57
C GLU A 88 8.10 9.49 -31.59
N ARG A 89 9.31 10.04 -31.68
CA ARG A 89 9.84 11.00 -30.69
C ARG A 89 9.26 12.42 -30.82
N GLU A 90 8.49 12.70 -31.86
CA GLU A 90 7.94 14.04 -32.14
C GLU A 90 6.64 14.33 -31.36
N GLY A 91 6.07 13.33 -30.70
CA GLY A 91 4.83 13.46 -29.92
C GLY A 91 5.03 14.04 -28.51
N VAL A 92 3.92 14.43 -27.89
CA VAL A 92 3.89 14.74 -26.45
C VAL A 92 3.64 13.45 -25.68
N LEU A 93 4.57 13.06 -24.81
CA LEU A 93 4.42 11.91 -23.93
C LEU A 93 3.64 12.30 -22.68
N GLU A 94 2.45 11.73 -22.51
CA GLU A 94 1.68 11.89 -21.28
C GLU A 94 2.17 10.91 -20.21
N LEU A 95 2.50 11.42 -19.03
CA LEU A 95 2.86 10.62 -17.88
C LEU A 95 1.93 10.96 -16.71
N GLU A 96 1.21 9.97 -16.20
CA GLU A 96 0.46 10.09 -14.95
C GLU A 96 1.38 9.78 -13.78
N TYR A 97 1.63 10.72 -12.87
CA TYR A 97 2.44 10.45 -11.69
C TYR A 97 1.59 10.13 -10.46
N VAL A 98 2.08 9.20 -9.66
CA VAL A 98 1.47 8.72 -8.41
C VAL A 98 2.53 8.67 -7.32
N ILE A 99 2.13 8.75 -6.06
CA ILE A 99 3.07 8.57 -4.94
C ILE A 99 3.63 7.16 -5.00
N ALA A 100 4.96 7.06 -4.94
CA ALA A 100 5.60 5.76 -4.96
C ALA A 100 5.34 5.00 -3.66
N LEU A 101 4.96 3.72 -3.81
CA LEU A 101 4.85 2.81 -2.69
C LEU A 101 6.24 2.47 -2.17
N THR A 102 6.53 2.90 -0.95
CA THR A 102 7.76 2.50 -0.26
C THR A 102 7.66 1.03 0.15
N LYS A 103 8.82 0.37 0.24
CA LYS A 103 8.87 -1.01 0.73
C LYS A 103 8.22 -1.04 2.12
N PRO A 104 7.26 -1.95 2.38
CA PRO A 104 6.73 -2.11 3.73
C PRO A 104 7.87 -2.54 4.66
N ASN A 105 8.06 -1.79 5.73
CA ASN A 105 9.03 -2.13 6.75
C ASN A 105 8.39 -3.11 7.73
N LYS A 106 9.14 -4.15 8.09
CA LYS A 106 8.72 -5.08 9.13
C LYS A 106 8.63 -4.31 10.44
N LEU A 107 7.41 -4.19 10.97
CA LEU A 107 7.18 -3.51 12.24
C LEU A 107 7.38 -4.48 13.41
N ARG A 108 6.67 -5.62 13.39
CA ARG A 108 6.58 -6.56 14.52
C ARG A 108 6.33 -7.99 14.03
N ASP A 109 6.62 -8.95 14.91
CA ASP A 109 6.22 -10.35 14.81
C ASP A 109 5.39 -10.72 16.05
N PHE A 110 4.45 -11.64 15.88
CA PHE A 110 3.69 -12.25 16.97
C PHE A 110 3.88 -13.76 16.88
N GLN A 111 4.52 -14.34 17.89
CA GLN A 111 4.74 -15.78 17.96
C GLN A 111 3.47 -16.46 18.47
N GLN A 112 3.09 -17.56 17.84
CA GLN A 112 1.89 -18.31 18.18
C GLN A 112 2.21 -19.80 18.30
N GLU A 113 1.41 -20.52 19.10
CA GLU A 113 1.60 -21.94 19.41
C GLU A 113 1.34 -22.88 18.23
N ASP A 114 0.57 -22.42 17.24
CA ASP A 114 0.14 -23.22 16.09
C ASP A 114 0.03 -22.35 14.82
N TRP A 115 -0.26 -22.97 13.69
CA TRP A 115 -0.40 -22.29 12.41
C TRP A 115 -1.55 -21.29 12.41
N VAL A 116 -1.27 -20.12 11.87
CA VAL A 116 -2.24 -19.04 11.69
C VAL A 116 -3.03 -19.31 10.41
N ALA A 117 -4.34 -19.54 10.55
CA ALA A 117 -5.24 -19.75 9.43
C ALA A 117 -5.74 -18.42 8.83
N SER A 118 -5.97 -17.42 9.67
CA SER A 118 -6.53 -16.13 9.25
C SER A 118 -6.19 -15.03 10.25
N VAL A 119 -6.08 -13.80 9.77
CA VAL A 119 -5.78 -12.61 10.56
C VAL A 119 -6.77 -11.51 10.20
N ALA A 120 -7.29 -10.80 11.19
CA ALA A 120 -8.20 -9.67 11.02
C ALA A 120 -7.81 -8.49 11.92
N GLY A 121 -7.99 -7.28 11.41
CA GLY A 121 -7.88 -6.04 12.18
C GLY A 121 -9.23 -5.63 12.78
N PHE A 122 -9.18 -5.11 14.01
CA PHE A 122 -10.31 -4.61 14.78
C PHE A 122 -10.01 -3.18 15.24
N GLY A 123 -11.05 -2.33 15.30
CA GLY A 123 -10.92 -0.93 15.70
C GLY A 123 -10.95 0.06 14.53
N LYS A 124 -10.85 1.35 14.84
CA LYS A 124 -10.98 2.44 13.85
C LYS A 124 -9.69 2.76 13.07
N GLY A 125 -8.67 1.92 13.20
CA GLY A 125 -7.33 2.17 12.65
C GLY A 125 -6.53 3.17 13.48
N GLY A 126 -5.21 3.19 13.29
CA GLY A 126 -4.29 3.98 14.13
C GLY A 126 -3.99 3.28 15.45
N ASP A 127 -4.01 4.05 16.54
CA ASP A 127 -3.65 3.57 17.88
C ASP A 127 -4.70 2.61 18.47
N ASP A 128 -5.93 2.55 17.94
CA ASP A 128 -6.96 1.62 18.44
C ASP A 128 -6.96 0.27 17.69
N LEU A 129 -5.86 -0.08 17.01
CA LEU A 129 -5.78 -1.29 16.19
C LEU A 129 -5.46 -2.52 17.05
N VAL A 130 -6.43 -3.43 17.13
CA VAL A 130 -6.24 -4.77 17.68
C VAL A 130 -6.19 -5.77 16.52
N ILE A 131 -5.27 -6.72 16.58
CA ILE A 131 -5.13 -7.79 15.59
C ILE A 131 -5.67 -9.09 16.20
N GLY A 132 -6.70 -9.67 15.60
CA GLY A 132 -7.16 -11.02 15.92
C GLY A 132 -6.59 -12.03 14.95
N SER A 133 -6.14 -13.15 15.48
CA SER A 133 -5.55 -14.26 14.74
C SER A 133 -6.33 -15.53 15.05
N ALA A 134 -6.60 -16.33 14.03
CA ALA A 134 -7.27 -17.61 14.15
C ALA A 134 -6.30 -18.74 13.90
N LEU A 135 -6.24 -19.69 14.83
CA LEU A 135 -5.29 -20.79 14.84
C LEU A 135 -5.92 -22.11 14.38
N TYR A 136 -5.10 -22.99 13.82
CA TYR A 136 -5.48 -24.37 13.49
C TYR A 136 -5.84 -25.20 14.73
N SER A 137 -5.45 -24.77 15.93
CA SER A 137 -5.84 -25.37 17.20
C SER A 137 -7.30 -25.10 17.59
N GLY A 138 -8.03 -24.27 16.83
CA GLY A 138 -9.41 -23.85 17.15
C GLY A 138 -9.49 -22.64 18.07
N LYS A 139 -8.34 -22.06 18.43
CA LYS A 139 -8.23 -20.85 19.27
C LYS A 139 -8.20 -19.56 18.46
N VAL A 140 -8.72 -18.50 19.07
CA VAL A 140 -8.56 -17.13 18.58
C VAL A 140 -7.74 -16.35 19.61
N GLN A 141 -6.70 -15.67 19.13
CA GLN A 141 -5.81 -14.83 19.94
C GLN A 141 -5.86 -13.37 19.46
N PHE A 142 -5.92 -12.44 20.40
CA PHE A 142 -5.94 -10.99 20.15
C PHE A 142 -4.65 -10.34 20.62
N PHE A 143 -4.11 -9.46 19.80
CA PHE A 143 -2.89 -8.71 20.05
C PHE A 143 -3.20 -7.21 19.92
N ASP A 144 -2.89 -6.45 20.96
CA ASP A 144 -2.93 -5.00 20.90
C ASP A 144 -1.61 -4.47 20.31
N MET A 145 -1.74 -3.58 19.33
CA MET A 145 -0.60 -2.92 18.71
C MET A 145 0.03 -1.86 19.62
N ASN A 146 -0.66 -1.37 20.65
CA ASN A 146 -0.11 -0.39 21.57
C ASN A 146 0.64 -0.98 22.75
N GLN A 147 0.31 -2.21 23.15
CA GLN A 147 0.96 -2.87 24.28
C GLN A 147 2.48 -2.82 24.14
N GLU A 148 3.22 -2.54 25.22
CA GLU A 148 4.69 -2.56 25.19
C GLU A 148 5.18 -4.01 25.06
N ALA A 149 6.34 -4.22 24.42
CA ALA A 149 6.91 -5.56 24.36
C ALA A 149 7.44 -5.94 25.75
N THR A 150 7.17 -7.16 26.20
CA THR A 150 7.80 -7.71 27.40
C THR A 150 9.32 -7.77 27.19
N GLU A 151 10.10 -7.79 28.28
CA GLU A 151 11.57 -7.72 28.26
C GLU A 151 12.26 -8.79 27.37
N GLU A 152 11.56 -9.88 27.04
CA GLU A 152 12.04 -10.95 26.16
C GLU A 152 11.72 -10.74 24.66
N GLY A 153 11.10 -9.61 24.30
CA GLY A 153 10.73 -9.29 22.91
C GLY A 153 9.52 -10.08 22.39
N GLU A 154 8.97 -10.97 23.21
CA GLU A 154 7.74 -11.72 22.95
C GLU A 154 6.55 -10.96 23.56
N ARG A 155 5.47 -10.86 22.80
CA ARG A 155 4.20 -10.29 23.28
C ARG A 155 3.18 -11.40 23.36
N ASP A 156 2.64 -11.59 24.54
CA ASP A 156 1.55 -12.52 24.75
C ASP A 156 0.25 -11.97 24.16
N ALA A 157 -0.64 -12.88 23.79
CA ALA A 157 -1.99 -12.51 23.42
C ALA A 157 -2.67 -11.84 24.62
N VAL A 158 -3.27 -10.66 24.39
CA VAL A 158 -4.06 -9.95 25.40
C VAL A 158 -5.25 -10.80 25.83
N VAL A 159 -5.87 -11.47 24.87
CA VAL A 159 -6.96 -12.41 25.09
C VAL A 159 -6.80 -13.60 24.18
N GLU A 160 -6.97 -14.79 24.75
CA GLU A 160 -7.06 -16.06 24.04
C GLU A 160 -8.35 -16.77 24.47
N PHE A 161 -9.06 -17.37 23.51
CA PHE A 161 -10.11 -18.33 23.82
C PHE A 161 -10.26 -19.40 22.74
N VAL A 162 -10.79 -20.56 23.15
CA VAL A 162 -11.15 -21.63 22.22
C VAL A 162 -12.49 -21.30 21.58
N ALA A 163 -12.49 -20.98 20.29
CA ALA A 163 -13.70 -20.63 19.56
C ALA A 163 -14.39 -21.90 19.01
N HIS A 164 -13.61 -22.87 18.54
CA HIS A 164 -14.10 -24.07 17.87
C HIS A 164 -13.35 -25.33 18.33
N GLU A 165 -13.96 -26.49 18.15
CA GLU A 165 -13.35 -27.79 18.48
C GLU A 165 -12.39 -28.28 17.39
N GLU A 166 -12.60 -27.82 16.15
CA GLU A 166 -11.70 -28.07 15.03
C GLU A 166 -11.03 -26.78 14.52
N ALA A 167 -10.07 -26.96 13.61
CA ALA A 167 -9.28 -25.90 13.01
C ALA A 167 -10.12 -24.77 12.42
N LEU A 168 -9.81 -23.54 12.83
CA LEU A 168 -10.38 -22.35 12.23
C LEU A 168 -9.88 -22.19 10.81
N THR A 169 -10.74 -21.63 9.96
CA THR A 169 -10.43 -21.32 8.56
C THR A 169 -10.49 -19.83 8.28
N CYS A 170 -11.30 -19.09 9.03
CA CYS A 170 -11.50 -17.67 8.82
C CYS A 170 -11.87 -16.96 10.12
N VAL A 171 -11.37 -15.73 10.26
CA VAL A 171 -11.76 -14.77 11.28
C VAL A 171 -12.02 -13.43 10.61
N THR A 172 -13.12 -12.77 10.93
CA THR A 172 -13.39 -11.41 10.43
C THR A 172 -14.06 -10.57 11.50
N SER A 173 -13.73 -9.29 11.50
CA SER A 173 -14.43 -8.28 12.26
C SER A 173 -15.65 -7.81 11.48
N LEU A 174 -16.75 -7.56 12.19
CA LEU A 174 -17.89 -6.82 11.67
C LEU A 174 -17.93 -5.47 12.37
N PRO A 175 -17.99 -4.35 11.63
CA PRO A 175 -18.12 -3.05 12.22
C PRO A 175 -19.47 -2.97 12.94
N SER A 176 -19.48 -2.53 14.20
CA SER A 176 -20.72 -2.16 14.85
C SER A 176 -21.26 -0.90 14.17
N SER A 177 -22.36 -1.00 13.45
CA SER A 177 -23.07 0.18 12.94
C SER A 177 -23.56 0.98 14.15
N SER A 178 -22.87 2.07 14.47
CA SER A 178 -23.30 3.03 15.48
C SER A 178 -24.51 3.82 14.95
N SER A 179 -25.67 3.19 14.87
CA SER A 179 -26.95 3.90 14.84
C SER A 179 -27.31 4.23 16.29
N SER A 180 -26.94 5.45 16.70
CA SER A 180 -27.53 6.24 17.78
C SER A 180 -28.61 5.54 18.64
N SER A 181 -28.25 5.09 19.85
CA SER A 181 -29.05 5.27 21.07
C SER A 181 -28.43 4.46 22.23
N SER A 182 -27.98 5.19 23.26
CA SER A 182 -27.86 4.71 24.66
C SER A 182 -27.45 3.24 24.83
N SER A 183 -26.24 2.87 24.42
CA SER A 183 -25.74 1.54 24.70
C SER A 183 -25.08 1.54 26.08
N SER A 184 -25.70 0.84 27.03
CA SER A 184 -25.09 0.49 28.33
C SER A 184 -23.65 0.02 28.13
N SER A 185 -22.74 0.30 29.07
CA SER A 185 -21.32 -0.12 29.04
C SER A 185 -21.08 -1.62 28.81
N THR A 186 -22.13 -2.44 28.85
CA THR A 186 -22.12 -3.90 28.71
C THR A 186 -22.35 -4.41 27.28
N SER A 187 -22.82 -3.59 26.33
CA SER A 187 -23.03 -4.07 24.95
C SER A 187 -21.71 -4.18 24.18
N PRO A 188 -21.51 -5.22 23.35
CA PRO A 188 -20.29 -5.38 22.57
C PRO A 188 -20.14 -4.25 21.54
N ASN A 189 -18.94 -3.66 21.49
CA ASN A 189 -18.59 -2.58 20.56
C ASN A 189 -18.06 -3.11 19.22
N ALA A 190 -17.82 -4.42 19.11
CA ALA A 190 -17.47 -5.08 17.87
C ALA A 190 -18.05 -6.50 17.86
N HIS A 191 -18.37 -7.00 16.67
CA HIS A 191 -18.71 -8.40 16.47
C HIS A 191 -17.60 -9.10 15.72
N LEU A 192 -17.32 -10.33 16.12
CA LEU A 192 -16.38 -11.22 15.48
C LEU A 192 -17.14 -12.39 14.88
N LEU A 193 -16.84 -12.73 13.62
CA LEU A 193 -17.27 -13.99 13.03
C LEU A 193 -16.08 -14.94 12.90
N THR A 194 -16.28 -16.19 13.31
CA THR A 194 -15.32 -17.28 13.15
C THR A 194 -15.95 -18.43 12.38
N ALA A 195 -15.21 -19.02 11.45
CA ALA A 195 -15.61 -20.21 10.72
C ALA A 195 -14.55 -21.31 10.88
N SER A 196 -15.00 -22.56 11.03
CA SER A 196 -14.12 -23.71 11.29
C SER A 196 -14.47 -24.91 10.41
N LYS A 197 -13.57 -25.89 10.38
CA LYS A 197 -13.77 -27.20 9.75
C LYS A 197 -14.83 -28.05 10.44
N ASP A 198 -15.27 -27.66 11.64
CA ASP A 198 -16.41 -28.25 12.35
C ASP A 198 -17.79 -27.95 11.70
N TYR A 199 -17.80 -27.37 10.50
CA TYR A 199 -18.99 -26.94 9.75
C TYR A 199 -19.84 -25.88 10.46
N SER A 200 -19.28 -25.17 11.45
CA SER A 200 -19.99 -24.12 12.17
C SER A 200 -19.39 -22.74 11.88
N VAL A 201 -20.28 -21.74 11.97
CA VAL A 201 -19.92 -20.32 11.98
C VAL A 201 -20.46 -19.75 13.29
N LYS A 202 -19.58 -19.13 14.08
CA LYS A 202 -19.94 -18.53 15.37
C LYS A 202 -19.78 -17.02 15.31
N CYS A 203 -20.67 -16.32 15.98
CA CYS A 203 -20.61 -14.87 16.17
C CYS A 203 -20.33 -14.56 17.63
N TRP A 204 -19.32 -13.73 17.88
CA TRP A 204 -18.88 -13.34 19.22
C TRP A 204 -19.05 -11.83 19.38
N GLY A 205 -19.56 -11.41 20.54
CA GLY A 205 -19.57 -10.00 20.92
C GLY A 205 -18.29 -9.66 21.68
N ILE A 206 -17.55 -8.66 21.22
CA ILE A 206 -16.29 -8.22 21.82
C ILE A 206 -16.42 -6.76 22.27
N ASN A 207 -15.88 -6.46 23.45
CA ASN A 207 -15.72 -5.09 23.90
C ASN A 207 -14.25 -4.68 23.77
N THR A 208 -13.93 -3.95 22.70
CA THR A 208 -12.56 -3.52 22.38
C THR A 208 -11.96 -2.59 23.44
N ASN A 209 -12.80 -1.85 24.19
CA ASN A 209 -12.33 -0.98 25.27
C ASN A 209 -11.72 -1.78 26.43
N THR A 210 -12.12 -3.04 26.61
CA THR A 210 -11.54 -3.93 27.63
C THR A 210 -10.20 -4.50 27.18
N LEU A 211 -9.98 -4.64 25.86
CA LEU A 211 -8.71 -5.16 25.32
C LEU A 211 -7.55 -4.17 25.47
N HIS A 212 -7.82 -2.87 25.49
CA HIS A 212 -6.78 -1.85 25.74
C HIS A 212 -6.44 -1.61 27.21
N ASN A 213 -7.26 -2.09 28.14
CA ASN A 213 -7.13 -1.82 29.58
C ASN A 213 -6.70 -3.06 30.40
N LEU A 214 -6.30 -4.14 29.72
CA LEU A 214 -5.73 -5.35 30.33
C LEU A 214 -4.22 -5.33 30.20
#